data_AF-A0A2D8ETG0-F1
#
_entry.id   AF-A0A2D8ETG0-F1
#
_cell.length_a   1.000
_cell.length_b   1.000
_cell.length_c   1.000
_cell.angle_alpha   90.00
_cell.angle_beta   90.00
_cell.angle_gamma   90.00
#
_symmetry.space_group_name_H-M   'P 1'
#
loop_
_entity.id
_entity.type
_entity.pdbx_description
1 polymer ?
#
loop_
_entity_poly.entity_id
_entity_poly.type
_entity_poly.pdbx_seq_one_letter_code
_entity_poly.pdbx_strand_id
1 'polypeptide(L)'
;MMNYRNNIANYLFIFRRWNYLTQSDCGDMIGHTFQQWQKYESGRNEMKASKLLECAAEFKSKGKIFDLHAVINLSPAQYLEKLGTEHNYPPLYHIIRKKLSLDNASVSSSNEGIK
;
A
#
# COMPACT_ATOMS: atom_id res chain seq x y z
N MET A 1 7.02 17.62 -3.31
CA MET A 1 7.89 16.50 -3.77
C MET A 1 7.35 15.21 -3.16
N MET A 2 7.09 14.19 -3.97
CA MET A 2 6.53 12.90 -3.55
C MET A 2 7.45 12.24 -2.50
N ASN A 3 6.96 11.97 -1.28
CA ASN A 3 7.76 11.26 -0.26
C ASN A 3 7.70 9.75 -0.54
N TYR A 4 8.61 9.27 -1.40
CA TYR A 4 8.69 7.88 -1.84
C TYR A 4 8.73 6.88 -0.67
N ARG A 5 9.45 7.20 0.40
CA ARG A 5 9.56 6.35 1.58
C ARG A 5 8.19 6.14 2.25
N ASN A 6 7.46 7.22 2.50
CA ASN A 6 6.14 7.14 3.12
C ASN A 6 5.12 6.46 2.21
N ASN A 7 5.22 6.67 0.90
CA ASN A 7 4.34 5.99 -0.06
C ASN A 7 4.58 4.48 -0.07
N ILE A 8 5.83 4.02 -0.12
CA ILE A 8 6.16 2.59 -0.04
C ILE A 8 5.61 1.97 1.24
N ALA A 9 5.83 2.63 2.39
CA ALA A 9 5.27 2.19 3.67
C ALA A 9 3.73 2.05 3.61
N ASN A 10 3.03 3.02 3.01
CA ASN A 10 1.58 2.98 2.83
C ASN A 10 1.14 1.85 1.88
N TYR A 11 1.82 1.59 0.76
CA TYR A 11 1.46 0.47 -0.11
C TYR A 11 1.67 -0.89 0.56
N LEU A 12 2.75 -1.05 1.34
CA LEU A 12 3.00 -2.26 2.13
C LEU A 12 1.89 -2.46 3.17
N PHE A 13 1.47 -1.37 3.84
CA PHE A 13 0.33 -1.40 4.77
C PHE A 13 -0.97 -1.80 4.05
N ILE A 14 -1.30 -1.15 2.92
CA ILE A 14 -2.51 -1.46 2.14
C ILE A 14 -2.49 -2.93 1.73
N PHE A 15 -1.41 -3.39 1.09
CA PHE A 15 -1.25 -4.78 0.65
C PHE A 15 -1.48 -5.76 1.80
N ARG A 16 -0.79 -5.57 2.94
CA ARG A 16 -0.89 -6.46 4.09
C ARG A 16 -2.31 -6.53 4.62
N ARG A 17 -2.94 -5.37 4.81
CA ARG A 17 -4.29 -5.30 5.36
C ARG A 17 -5.33 -5.86 4.38
N TRP A 18 -5.23 -5.55 3.09
CA TRP A 18 -6.14 -6.05 2.05
C TRP A 18 -6.09 -7.56 1.89
N ASN A 19 -4.94 -8.16 2.19
CA ASN A 19 -4.74 -9.61 2.14
C ASN A 19 -4.94 -10.30 3.50
N TYR A 20 -5.41 -9.58 4.53
CA TYR A 20 -5.62 -10.09 5.89
C TYR A 20 -4.37 -10.69 6.54
N LEU A 21 -3.20 -10.13 6.24
CA LEU A 21 -1.91 -10.61 6.74
C LEU A 21 -1.48 -9.89 8.02
N THR A 22 -0.84 -10.63 8.92
CA THR A 22 -0.10 -10.06 10.05
C THR A 22 1.27 -9.56 9.60
N GLN A 23 1.95 -8.78 10.45
CA GLN A 23 3.34 -8.37 10.17
C GLN A 23 4.30 -9.55 10.20
N SER A 24 4.02 -10.56 11.03
CA SER A 24 4.77 -11.82 11.07
C SER A 24 4.64 -12.57 9.76
N ASP A 25 3.41 -12.73 9.24
CA ASP A 25 3.19 -13.39 7.94
C ASP A 25 4.02 -12.71 6.86
N CYS A 26 3.97 -11.38 6.76
CA CYS A 26 4.74 -10.65 5.76
C CYS A 26 6.25 -10.79 5.94
N GLY A 27 6.76 -10.81 7.18
CA GLY A 27 8.16 -11.08 7.47
C GLY A 27 8.58 -12.47 6.99
N ASP A 28 7.83 -13.49 7.40
CA ASP A 28 8.05 -14.89 7.01
C ASP A 28 7.99 -15.08 5.50
N MET A 29 7.09 -14.35 4.82
CA MET A 29 6.96 -14.41 3.36
C MET A 29 8.23 -13.96 2.64
N ILE A 30 8.92 -12.94 3.14
CA ILE A 30 10.09 -12.36 2.48
C ILE A 30 11.43 -12.82 3.09
N GLY A 31 11.39 -13.76 4.04
CA GLY A 31 12.56 -14.26 4.75
C GLY A 31 13.18 -13.24 5.71
N HIS A 32 12.38 -12.36 6.29
CA HIS A 32 12.82 -11.35 7.28
C HIS A 32 12.05 -11.48 8.59
N THR A 33 12.56 -10.88 9.65
CA THR A 33 11.85 -10.88 10.93
C THR A 33 10.65 -9.92 10.91
N PHE A 34 9.67 -10.15 11.80
CA PHE A 34 8.52 -9.25 11.96
C PHE A 34 8.98 -7.81 12.28
N GLN A 35 10.07 -7.63 13.04
CA GLN A 35 10.60 -6.31 13.38
C GLN A 35 11.10 -5.57 12.14
N GLN A 36 11.70 -6.29 11.19
CA GLN A 36 12.16 -5.68 9.95
C GLN A 36 10.98 -5.22 9.09
N TRP A 37 9.94 -6.05 8.99
CA TRP A 37 8.69 -5.66 8.34
C TRP A 37 8.07 -4.41 8.98
N GLN A 38 7.97 -4.39 10.32
CA GLN A 38 7.43 -3.26 11.06
C GLN A 38 8.20 -1.96 10.76
N LYS A 39 9.53 -2.01 10.60
CA LYS A 39 10.34 -0.84 10.23
C LYS A 39 10.05 -0.34 8.82
N TYR A 40 9.80 -1.23 7.86
CA TYR A 40 9.41 -0.86 6.51
C TYR A 40 8.04 -0.21 6.48
N GLU A 41 7.07 -0.83 7.16
CA GLU A 41 5.69 -0.34 7.20
C GLU A 41 5.53 0.96 8.00
N SER A 42 6.44 1.25 8.93
CA SER A 42 6.48 2.53 9.63
C SER A 42 7.30 3.60 8.91
N GLY A 43 7.92 3.30 7.76
CA GLY A 43 8.87 4.18 7.08
C GLY A 43 10.13 4.51 7.90
N ARG A 44 10.44 3.76 8.97
CA ARG A 44 11.68 3.97 9.75
C ARG A 44 12.88 3.46 8.97
N ASN A 45 12.72 2.33 8.30
CA ASN A 45 13.68 1.84 7.32
C ASN A 45 13.12 2.05 5.93
N GLU A 46 13.93 2.66 5.07
CA GLU A 46 13.60 2.76 3.65
C GLU A 46 13.77 1.39 2.99
N MET A 47 12.74 0.95 2.28
CA MET A 47 12.84 -0.20 1.40
C MET A 47 13.32 0.27 0.02
N LYS A 48 14.50 -0.22 -0.39
CA LYS A 48 15.02 0.03 -1.75
C LYS A 48 14.09 -0.59 -2.80
N ALA A 49 14.05 0.01 -3.98
CA ALA A 49 13.26 -0.49 -5.11
C ALA A 49 13.59 -1.95 -5.47
N SER A 50 14.87 -2.35 -5.45
CA SER A 50 15.27 -3.75 -5.68
C SER A 50 14.63 -4.70 -4.67
N LYS A 51 14.60 -4.31 -3.39
CA LYS A 51 13.98 -5.11 -2.34
C LYS A 51 12.47 -5.20 -2.51
N LEU A 52 11.83 -4.13 -2.97
CA LEU A 52 10.40 -4.13 -3.27
C LEU A 52 10.06 -5.12 -4.40
N LEU A 53 10.91 -5.22 -5.43
CA LEU A 53 10.76 -6.20 -6.51
C LEU A 53 10.92 -7.63 -6.00
N GLU A 54 11.92 -7.90 -5.16
CA GLU A 54 12.08 -9.21 -4.50
C GLU A 54 10.83 -9.57 -3.68
N CYS A 55 10.34 -8.65 -2.84
CA CYS A 55 9.13 -8.86 -2.06
C CYS A 55 7.93 -9.18 -2.95
N ALA A 56 7.74 -8.45 -4.06
CA ALA A 56 6.65 -8.70 -4.99
C ALA A 56 6.72 -10.09 -5.63
N ALA A 57 7.93 -10.57 -5.97
CA ALA A 57 8.14 -11.93 -6.46
C ALA A 57 7.79 -12.98 -5.40
N GLU A 58 8.21 -12.77 -4.15
CA GLU A 58 7.90 -13.68 -3.02
C GLU A 58 6.41 -13.70 -2.67
N PHE A 59 5.72 -12.57 -2.74
CA PHE A 59 4.28 -12.54 -2.56
C PHE A 59 3.57 -13.32 -3.66
N LYS A 60 4.01 -13.15 -4.91
CA LYS A 60 3.44 -13.86 -6.06
C LYS A 60 3.63 -15.37 -5.94
N SER A 61 4.79 -15.84 -5.47
CA SER A 61 5.05 -17.28 -5.25
C SER A 61 4.10 -17.90 -4.21
N LYS A 62 3.51 -17.07 -3.33
CA LYS A 62 2.54 -17.44 -2.29
C LYS A 62 1.10 -17.09 -2.66
N GLY A 63 0.83 -16.79 -3.93
CA GLY A 63 -0.52 -16.50 -4.44
C GLY A 63 -1.06 -15.13 -4.03
N LYS A 64 -0.20 -14.18 -3.64
CA LYS A 64 -0.57 -12.80 -3.28
C LYS A 64 0.00 -11.83 -4.31
N ILE A 65 -0.84 -10.95 -4.86
CA ILE A 65 -0.40 -9.97 -5.87
C ILE A 65 -0.09 -8.64 -5.18
N PHE A 66 1.13 -8.16 -5.39
CA PHE A 66 1.53 -6.79 -5.06
C PHE A 66 1.59 -5.97 -6.35
N ASP A 67 0.66 -5.05 -6.53
CA ASP A 67 0.49 -4.27 -7.76
C ASP A 67 1.60 -3.21 -7.90
N LEU A 68 2.76 -3.63 -8.40
CA LEU A 68 3.91 -2.74 -8.66
C LEU A 68 3.57 -1.63 -9.66
N HIS A 69 2.65 -1.88 -10.59
CA HIS A 69 2.22 -0.87 -11.54
C HIS A 69 1.47 0.26 -10.82
N ALA A 70 0.58 -0.08 -9.88
CA ALA A 70 -0.08 0.92 -9.03
C ALA A 70 0.92 1.69 -8.16
N VAL A 71 1.95 1.03 -7.61
CA VAL A 71 2.98 1.71 -6.80
C VAL A 71 3.71 2.82 -7.59
N ILE A 72 3.92 2.61 -8.89
CA ILE A 72 4.63 3.56 -9.75
C ILE A 72 3.71 4.70 -10.22
N ASN A 73 2.43 4.39 -10.50
CA ASN A 73 1.55 5.30 -11.25
C ASN A 73 0.45 5.95 -10.41
N LEU A 74 0.12 5.41 -9.23
CA LEU A 74 -0.99 5.88 -8.40
C LEU A 74 -0.45 6.31 -7.04
N SER A 75 -0.99 7.35 -6.43
CA SER A 75 -0.79 7.61 -5.00
C SER A 75 -1.43 6.50 -4.14
N PRO A 76 -1.05 6.34 -2.86
CA PRO A 76 -1.69 5.37 -1.96
C PRO A 76 -3.22 5.57 -1.84
N ALA A 77 -3.70 6.81 -1.90
CA ALA A 77 -5.12 7.12 -1.91
C ALA A 77 -5.81 6.62 -3.19
N GLN A 78 -5.23 6.88 -4.36
CA GLN A 78 -5.76 6.41 -5.65
C GLN A 78 -5.73 4.88 -5.75
N TYR A 79 -4.68 4.24 -5.25
CA TYR A 79 -4.62 2.77 -5.22
C TYR A 79 -5.68 2.16 -4.30
N LEU A 80 -5.88 2.73 -3.11
CA LEU A 80 -6.93 2.29 -2.20
C LEU A 80 -8.32 2.51 -2.79
N GLU A 81 -8.53 3.61 -3.53
CA GLU A 81 -9.77 3.89 -4.24
C GLU A 81 -10.05 2.85 -5.32
N LYS A 82 -9.05 2.50 -6.15
CA LYS A 82 -9.15 1.44 -7.15
C LYS A 82 -9.62 0.12 -6.52
N LEU A 83 -8.98 -0.30 -5.43
CA LEU A 83 -9.37 -1.51 -4.70
C LEU A 83 -10.77 -1.40 -4.09
N GLY A 84 -11.14 -0.22 -3.56
CA GLY A 84 -12.47 0.05 -3.05
C GLY A 84 -13.54 -0.14 -4.11
N THR A 85 -13.36 0.46 -5.29
CA THR A 85 -14.27 0.34 -6.44
C THR A 85 -14.42 -1.10 -6.91
N GLU A 86 -13.32 -1.84 -7.05
CA GLU A 86 -13.32 -3.26 -7.48
C GLU A 86 -14.09 -4.17 -6.53
N HIS A 87 -14.19 -3.80 -5.25
CA HIS A 87 -14.80 -4.62 -4.19
C HIS A 87 -16.05 -4.00 -3.55
N ASN A 88 -16.63 -2.97 -4.16
CA ASN A 88 -17.81 -2.24 -3.66
C ASN A 88 -17.63 -1.74 -2.19
N TYR A 89 -16.51 -1.06 -1.94
CA TYR A 89 -16.17 -0.38 -0.68
C TYR A 89 -16.39 -1.24 0.58
N PRO A 90 -15.64 -2.35 0.74
CA PRO A 90 -15.78 -3.21 1.91
C PRO A 90 -15.39 -2.46 3.20
N PRO A 91 -15.84 -2.88 4.40
CA PRO A 91 -15.52 -2.19 5.66
C PRO A 91 -14.01 -1.93 5.88
N LEU A 92 -13.17 -2.84 5.40
CA LEU A 92 -11.72 -2.70 5.45
C LEU A 92 -11.19 -1.46 4.71
N TYR A 93 -11.83 -1.06 3.60
CA TYR A 93 -11.50 0.16 2.87
C TYR A 93 -11.52 1.38 3.80
N HIS A 94 -12.62 1.58 4.54
CA HIS A 94 -12.78 2.71 5.44
C HIS A 94 -11.78 2.67 6.61
N ILE A 95 -11.50 1.47 7.14
CA ILE A 95 -10.51 1.27 8.21
C ILE A 95 -9.12 1.69 7.75
N ILE A 96 -8.70 1.23 6.56
CA ILE A 96 -7.38 1.55 6.00
C ILE A 96 -7.29 3.04 5.66
N ARG A 97 -8.33 3.60 5.02
CA ARG A 97 -8.37 5.01 4.63
C ARG A 97 -8.17 5.93 5.83
N LYS A 98 -8.92 5.67 6.91
CA LYS A 98 -8.80 6.39 8.19
C LYS A 98 -7.43 6.20 8.84
N LYS A 99 -6.91 4.96 8.88
CA LYS A 99 -5.62 4.66 9.53
C LYS A 99 -4.44 5.35 8.86
N LEU A 100 -4.50 5.50 7.54
CA LEU A 100 -3.50 6.18 6.73
C LEU A 100 -3.75 7.70 6.62
N SER A 101 -4.78 8.24 7.27
CA SER A 101 -5.18 9.65 7.21
C SER A 101 -5.33 10.18 5.79
N LEU A 102 -5.89 9.36 4.89
CA LEU A 102 -6.06 9.69 3.47
C LEU A 102 -7.27 10.61 3.22
N ASP A 103 -8.02 10.97 4.27
CA ASP A 103 -9.21 11.82 4.21
C ASP A 103 -8.91 13.25 3.77
N ASN A 104 -7.66 13.71 3.90
CA ASN A 104 -7.21 15.04 3.43
C ASN A 104 -6.78 15.06 1.95
N ALA A 105 -6.75 13.91 1.26
CA ALA A 105 -6.27 13.82 -0.13
C ALA A 105 -7.40 13.94 -1.18
N SER A 106 -8.66 14.07 -0.76
CA SER A 106 -9.83 14.10 -1.63
C SER A 106 -10.51 15.47 -1.74
N VAL A 107 -9.73 16.54 -1.95
CA VAL A 107 -10.26 17.80 -2.53
C VAL A 107 -9.30 18.30 -3.60
N SER A 108 -9.31 17.61 -4.74
CA SER A 108 -8.89 18.16 -6.03
C SER A 108 -9.71 17.45 -7.11
N SER A 109 -11.04 17.56 -7.01
CA SER A 109 -11.87 17.38 -8.19
C SER A 109 -11.62 18.60 -9.08
N SER A 110 -10.93 18.39 -10.20
CA SER A 110 -10.93 19.32 -11.31
C SER A 110 -12.37 19.56 -11.76
N ASN A 111 -13.02 20.59 -11.24
CA ASN A 111 -14.13 21.25 -11.91
C ASN A 111 -13.55 22.36 -12.79
N GLU A 112 -12.84 21.95 -13.85
CA GLU A 112 -12.66 22.83 -15.00
C GLU A 112 -13.87 22.63 -15.93
N GLY A 113 -14.67 23.69 -16.05
CA GLY A 113 -15.40 23.99 -17.28
C GLY A 113 -16.78 23.37 -17.45
N ILE A 114 -17.78 23.90 -16.74
CA ILE A 114 -19.06 24.24 -17.39
C ILE A 114 -19.49 25.61 -16.86
N LYS A 115 -19.22 26.65 -17.64
CA LYS A 115 -19.96 27.92 -17.63
C LYS A 115 -20.49 28.13 -19.03
#